data_AF-A0A937KZR9-F1
#
_entry.id   AF-A0A937KZR9-F1
#
_cell.length_a   1.000
_cell.length_b   1.000
_cell.length_c   1.000
_cell.angle_alpha   90.00
_cell.angle_beta   90.00
_cell.angle_gamma   90.00
#
_symmetry.space_group_name_H-M   'P 1'
#
loop_
_entity.id
_entity.type
_entity.pdbx_description
1 polymer ?
#
loop_
_entity_poly.entity_id
_entity_poly.type
_entity_poly.pdbx_seq_one_letter_code
_entity_poly.pdbx_strand_id
1 'polypeptide(L)' 'MTDPEDHEYQKAPSFFQAFLSVISAAIGVQRSERRTRDFQSSSPLIFIIAGLVFTILFIATLLGIVFLII' A
#
# COMPACT_ATOMS: atom_id res chain seq x y z
N MET A 1 -28.02 -34.50 11.40
CA MET A 1 -28.45 -33.21 10.82
C MET A 1 -28.88 -32.36 12.00
N THR A 2 -28.20 -31.30 12.43
CA THR A 2 -27.54 -30.18 11.73
C THR A 2 -26.45 -29.59 12.64
N ASP A 3 -25.32 -29.17 12.09
CA ASP A 3 -24.29 -28.36 12.77
C ASP A 3 -24.84 -26.92 12.90
N PRO A 4 -24.79 -26.24 14.06
CA PRO A 4 -25.21 -24.85 14.16
C PRO A 4 -24.21 -23.94 13.43
N GLU A 5 -24.71 -23.21 12.43
CA GLU A 5 -23.95 -22.17 11.72
C GLU A 5 -23.62 -21.00 12.67
N ASP A 6 -22.37 -20.90 13.11
CA ASP A 6 -21.85 -19.78 13.89
C ASP A 6 -21.74 -18.52 13.01
N HIS A 7 -22.75 -17.65 13.08
CA HIS A 7 -22.67 -16.32 12.48
C HIS A 7 -21.76 -15.41 13.33
N GLU A 8 -20.46 -15.38 13.02
CA GLU A 8 -19.52 -14.39 13.55
C GLU A 8 -20.00 -12.96 13.21
N TYR A 9 -20.43 -12.22 14.23
CA TYR A 9 -20.76 -10.81 14.10
C TYR A 9 -19.47 -10.01 13.86
N GLN A 10 -19.15 -9.73 12.59
CA GLN A 10 -17.95 -8.97 12.24
C GLN A 10 -18.01 -7.56 12.84
N LYS A 11 -17.26 -7.35 13.92
CA LYS A 11 -17.15 -6.07 14.60
C LYS A 11 -16.54 -5.05 13.64
N ALA A 12 -17.21 -3.90 13.46
CA ALA A 12 -16.70 -2.83 12.61
C ALA A 12 -15.26 -2.46 13.02
N PRO A 13 -14.37 -2.26 12.04
CA PRO A 13 -12.97 -2.00 12.32
C PRO A 13 -12.85 -0.73 13.17
N SER A 14 -12.02 -0.80 14.20
CA SER A 14 -11.72 0.37 15.02
C SER A 14 -11.09 1.47 14.16
N PHE A 15 -11.27 2.74 14.52
CA PHE A 15 -10.62 3.89 13.86
C PHE A 15 -9.10 3.67 13.70
N PHE A 16 -8.48 3.08 14.71
CA PHE A 16 -7.07 2.73 14.69
C PHE A 16 -6.74 1.61 13.67
N GLN A 17 -7.63 0.62 13.50
CA GLN A 17 -7.49 -0.41 12.46
C GLN A 17 -7.68 0.17 11.05
N ALA A 18 -8.59 1.13 10.91
CA ALA A 18 -8.76 1.86 9.65
C ALA A 18 -7.51 2.68 9.30
N PHE A 19 -6.91 3.39 10.26
CA PHE A 19 -5.65 4.12 10.07
C PHE A 19 -4.48 3.19 9.70
N LEU A 20 -4.34 2.07 10.41
CA LEU A 20 -3.33 1.06 10.10
C LEU A 20 -3.54 0.42 8.72
N SER A 21 -4.80 0.23 8.31
CA SER A 21 -5.15 -0.23 6.96
C SER A 21 -4.69 0.76 5.90
N VAL A 22 -4.95 2.06 6.08
CA VAL A 22 -4.52 3.13 5.16
C VAL A 22 -3.00 3.18 5.00
N ILE A 23 -2.23 2.97 6.07
CA ILE A 23 -0.76 2.89 6.02
C ILE A 23 -0.30 1.62 5.30
N SER A 24 -0.92 0.46 5.57
CA SER A 24 -0.56 -0.79 4.89
C SER A 24 -0.87 -0.77 3.39
N ALA A 25 -1.92 -0.03 3.01
CA ALA A 25 -2.28 0.22 1.62
C ALA A 25 -1.28 1.17 0.92
N ALA A 26 -0.77 2.18 1.63
CA ALA A 26 0.24 3.11 1.09
C ALA A 26 1.62 2.46 0.86
N ILE A 27 1.95 1.41 1.62
CA ILE A 27 3.20 0.64 1.47
C ILE A 27 3.14 -0.36 0.29
N GLY A 28 1.97 -0.55 -0.33
CA GLY A 28 1.85 -1.39 -1.52
C GLY A 28 1.64 -2.86 -1.18
N VAL A 29 0.67 -3.16 -0.31
CA VAL A 29 0.01 -4.49 -0.25
C VAL A 29 -0.74 -4.71 -1.57
N GLN A 30 0.02 -4.96 -2.61
CA GLN A 30 -0.48 -5.70 -3.74
C GLN A 30 -0.55 -7.15 -3.30
N ARG A 31 -1.79 -7.62 -3.15
CA ARG A 31 -2.20 -9.03 -3.08
C ARG A 31 -1.24 -9.88 -3.93
N SER A 32 -0.78 -11.00 -3.34
CA SER A 32 0.19 -11.97 -3.89
C SER A 32 -0.01 -12.33 -5.37
N GLU A 33 -1.23 -12.21 -5.87
CA GLU A 33 -1.64 -12.42 -7.25
C GLU A 33 -0.97 -11.49 -8.28
N ARG A 34 -0.60 -10.26 -7.89
CA ARG A 34 0.17 -9.34 -8.76
C ARG A 34 1.67 -9.63 -8.72
N ARG A 35 2.16 -10.16 -7.60
CA ARG A 35 3.54 -10.62 -7.43
C ARG A 35 3.88 -11.72 -8.44
N THR A 36 3.04 -12.72 -8.63
CA THR A 36 3.34 -13.82 -9.56
C THR A 36 3.36 -13.37 -11.03
N ARG A 37 2.69 -12.26 -11.38
CA ARG A 37 2.67 -11.66 -12.72
C ARG A 37 3.89 -10.76 -12.95
N ASP A 38 4.19 -9.90 -11.98
CA ASP A 38 5.27 -8.93 -12.07
C ASP A 38 6.65 -9.59 -11.93
N PHE A 39 6.75 -10.68 -11.17
CA PHE A 39 7.96 -11.52 -11.07
C PHE A 39 8.09 -12.56 -12.19
N GLN A 40 7.06 -12.73 -13.03
CA GLN A 40 7.16 -13.45 -14.31
C GLN A 40 7.41 -12.50 -15.49
N SER A 41 7.31 -11.18 -15.27
CA SER A 41 7.72 -10.20 -16.27
C SER A 41 9.24 -10.16 -16.38
N SER A 42 9.74 -10.02 -17.60
CA SER A 42 11.14 -10.26 -17.96
C SER A 42 12.15 -9.21 -17.43
N SER A 43 11.71 -8.14 -16.75
CA SER A 43 12.65 -7.18 -16.16
C SER A 43 12.08 -6.36 -14.99
N PRO A 44 12.72 -6.38 -13.80
CA PRO A 44 12.34 -5.55 -12.65
C PRO A 44 12.68 -4.05 -12.84
N LEU A 45 13.32 -3.68 -13.95
CA LEU A 45 13.78 -2.31 -14.21
C LEU A 45 12.64 -1.28 -14.17
N ILE A 46 11.44 -1.63 -14.63
CA ILE A 46 10.29 -0.71 -14.64
C ILE A 46 9.92 -0.28 -13.21
N PHE A 47 9.98 -1.19 -12.24
CA PHE A 47 9.70 -0.90 -10.83
C PHE A 47 10.79 -0.03 -10.19
N ILE A 48 12.06 -0.25 -10.56
CA ILE A 48 13.19 0.53 -10.07
C ILE A 48 13.09 1.98 -10.58
N ILE A 49 12.81 2.15 -11.86
CA ILE A 49 12.64 3.48 -12.47
C ILE A 49 11.43 4.19 -11.86
N ALA A 50 10.30 3.50 -11.71
CA ALA A 50 9.11 4.06 -11.07
C ALA A 50 9.40 4.51 -9.63
N GLY A 51 10.10 3.68 -8.85
CA GLY A 51 10.51 4.01 -7.48
C GLY A 51 11.44 5.23 -7.44
N LEU A 52 12.42 5.31 -8.34
CA LEU A 52 13.35 6.42 -8.42
C LEU A 52 12.66 7.75 -8.76
N VAL A 53 11.76 7.73 -9.76
CA VAL A 53 10.96 8.92 -10.13
C VAL A 53 10.10 9.37 -8.95
N PHE A 54 9.43 8.44 -8.27
CA PHE A 54 8.64 8.74 -7.09
C PHE A 54 9.48 9.38 -5.98
N THR A 55 10.67 8.84 -5.69
CA THR A 55 11.57 9.38 -4.66
C THR A 55 12.02 10.80 -4.98
N ILE A 56 12.37 11.09 -6.23
CA ILE A 56 12.78 12.44 -6.66
C ILE A 56 11.63 13.43 -6.47
N LEU A 57 10.42 13.08 -6.91
CA LEU A 57 9.23 13.92 -6.75
C LEU A 57 8.90 14.16 -5.27
N PHE A 58 9.05 13.15 -4.43
CA PHE A 58 8.84 13.25 -2.99
C PHE A 58 9.82 14.25 -2.35
N ILE A 59 11.11 14.16 -2.68
CA ILE A 59 12.14 15.10 -2.18
C ILE A 59 11.84 16.52 -2.67
N ALA A 60 11.52 16.70 -3.95
CA ALA A 60 11.18 18.01 -4.50
C ALA A 60 9.97 18.63 -3.78
N THR A 61 8.97 17.82 -3.44
CA THR A 61 7.79 18.26 -2.69
C THR A 61 8.17 18.73 -1.29
N LEU A 62 8.99 17.95 -0.56
CA LEU A 62 9.46 18.33 0.78
C LEU A 62 10.28 19.62 0.74
N LEU A 63 11.20 19.75 -0.22
CA LEU A 63 11.98 20.97 -0.41
C LEU A 63 11.07 22.16 -0.72
N GLY A 64 10.09 22.00 -1.61
CA GLY A 64 9.12 23.06 -1.93
C GLY A 64 8.35 23.53 -0.70
N ILE A 65 7.94 22.61 0.17
CA ILE A 65 7.28 22.96 1.45
C ILE A 65 8.25 23.72 2.36
N VAL A 66 9.49 23.27 2.50
CA VAL A 66 10.50 23.93 3.34
C VAL A 66 10.78 25.35 2.84
N PHE A 67 10.94 25.53 1.53
CA PHE A 67 11.15 26.84 0.91
C PHE A 67 9.93 27.75 0.97
N LEU A 68 8.72 27.20 1.06
CA LEU A 68 7.49 28.00 1.21
C LEU A 68 7.34 28.56 2.63
N ILE A 69 7.89 27.85 3.63
CA ILE A 69 7.80 28.21 5.05
C ILE A 69 8.92 29.16 5.47
N ILE A 70 10.11 29.04 4.86
CA ILE A 70 11.26 29.95 5.06
C ILE A 70 11.07 31.23 4.25
#